data_AF-A0A841MIM3-F1
#
_entry.id   AF-A0A841MIM3-F1
#
_cell.length_a   1.000
_cell.length_b   1.000
_cell.length_c   1.000
_cell.angle_alpha   90.00
_cell.angle_beta   90.00
_cell.angle_gamma   90.00
#
_symmetry.space_group_name_H-M   'P 1'
#
loop_
_entity.id
_entity.type
_entity.pdbx_description
1 polymer ?
#
loop_
_entity_poly.entity_id
_entity_poly.type
_entity_poly.pdbx_seq_one_letter_code
_entity_poly.pdbx_strand_id
1 'polypeptide(L)'
;MSNIEDTNQEDRIRQAFKERDWNEIKSSDSWVIFKVMSEFVEGFEKLAKIGPCVSIFGSARTSRDHFHYKMAEEIAAKLVRHGYGVITGGGPGIMEAGNKGAHLEGGKSVGLNIVLPFEQFNNIYIDRDKLLTFDYFFVRKVMFVKYSQGFVVLPGGFGTMDEFFEALTLIQTNKIGRFPIVLVGKNYWTGLLDWIKNTILENNYINEEDLELFTIVEDPTEAVKVIDDFYSKYLLSPNF
;
A
#
# COMPACT_ATOMS: atom_id res chain seq x y z
N MET A 1 1.60 34.72 0.71
CA MET A 1 1.07 33.34 0.59
C MET A 1 1.59 32.41 1.69
N SER A 2 2.81 32.60 2.23
CA SER A 2 3.33 31.81 3.37
C SER A 2 2.55 31.97 4.67
N ASN A 3 2.12 33.20 5.02
CA ASN A 3 1.53 33.46 6.34
C ASN A 3 0.13 32.85 6.57
N ILE A 4 -0.59 32.43 5.53
CA ILE A 4 -1.95 31.86 5.66
C ILE A 4 -1.89 30.33 5.83
N GLU A 5 -0.90 29.67 5.21
CA GLU A 5 -0.69 28.22 5.36
C GLU A 5 -0.14 27.87 6.75
N ASP A 6 0.76 28.70 7.30
CA ASP A 6 1.31 28.52 8.66
C ASP A 6 0.23 28.64 9.75
N THR A 7 -0.72 29.57 9.62
CA THR A 7 -1.82 29.72 10.61
C THR A 7 -2.73 28.50 10.61
N ASN A 8 -2.99 27.92 9.43
CA ASN A 8 -3.83 26.73 9.29
C ASN A 8 -3.15 25.47 9.87
N GLN A 9 -1.82 25.40 9.84
CA GLN A 9 -1.07 24.29 10.45
C GLN A 9 -1.04 24.39 11.99
N GLU A 10 -0.78 25.58 12.54
CA GLU A 10 -0.83 25.79 13.99
C GLU A 10 -2.23 25.55 14.57
N ASP A 11 -3.29 25.98 13.88
CA ASP A 11 -4.67 25.78 14.33
C ASP A 11 -5.07 24.29 14.35
N ARG A 12 -4.55 23.48 13.42
CA ARG A 12 -4.74 22.02 13.43
C ARG A 12 -4.05 21.35 14.60
N ILE A 13 -2.82 21.77 14.89
CA ILE A 13 -2.08 21.30 16.07
C ILE A 13 -2.89 21.63 17.32
N ARG A 14 -3.35 22.88 17.45
CA ARG A 14 -4.18 23.32 18.59
C ARG A 14 -5.50 22.56 18.69
N GLN A 15 -6.17 22.26 17.58
CA GLN A 15 -7.39 21.43 17.58
C GLN A 15 -7.12 19.99 18.00
N ALA A 16 -6.00 19.40 17.58
CA ALA A 16 -5.62 18.04 17.98
C ALA A 16 -5.38 17.92 19.50
N PHE A 17 -4.94 19.00 20.15
CA PHE A 17 -4.66 19.05 21.60
C PHE A 17 -5.74 19.73 22.43
N LYS A 18 -6.94 19.98 21.87
CA LYS A 18 -8.02 20.63 22.62
C LYS A 18 -8.63 19.65 23.63
N GLU A 19 -8.67 20.03 24.91
CA GLU A 19 -9.29 19.23 25.98
C GLU A 19 -10.77 18.97 25.67
N ARG A 20 -11.20 17.70 25.78
CA ARG A 20 -12.58 17.25 25.61
C ARG A 20 -13.13 16.76 26.93
N ASP A 21 -14.44 16.91 27.15
CA ASP A 21 -15.10 16.41 28.35
C ASP A 21 -15.12 14.87 28.36
N TRP A 22 -14.93 14.26 29.53
CA TRP A 22 -14.74 12.81 29.68
C TRP A 22 -15.94 11.97 29.23
N ASN A 23 -17.16 12.53 29.28
CA ASN A 23 -18.37 11.88 28.77
C ASN A 23 -18.49 11.97 27.23
N GLU A 24 -18.02 13.07 26.64
CA GLU A 24 -17.88 13.20 25.19
C GLU A 24 -16.80 12.25 24.66
N ILE A 25 -15.69 12.08 25.39
CA ILE A 25 -14.65 11.10 25.08
C ILE A 25 -15.23 9.67 25.10
N LYS A 26 -15.92 9.26 26.16
CA LYS A 26 -16.48 7.88 26.26
C LYS A 26 -17.50 7.53 25.17
N SER A 27 -18.41 8.47 24.86
CA SER A 27 -19.43 8.25 23.82
C SER A 27 -18.83 8.28 22.42
N SER A 28 -17.88 9.18 22.17
CA SER A 28 -17.05 9.23 20.96
C SER A 28 -16.26 7.93 20.77
N ASP A 29 -15.61 7.42 21.82
CA ASP A 29 -14.78 6.21 21.76
C ASP A 29 -15.61 4.96 21.43
N SER A 30 -16.82 4.86 21.99
CA SER A 30 -17.73 3.75 21.67
C SER A 30 -18.14 3.76 20.20
N TRP A 31 -18.47 4.94 19.66
CA TRP A 31 -18.80 5.10 18.24
C TRP A 31 -17.62 4.76 17.32
N VAL A 32 -16.40 5.19 17.70
CA VAL A 32 -15.16 4.85 16.99
C VAL A 32 -15.00 3.34 16.89
N ILE A 33 -15.21 2.59 17.99
CA ILE A 33 -15.12 1.12 17.98
C ILE A 33 -16.13 0.52 16.97
N PHE A 34 -17.39 0.94 17.02
CA PHE A 34 -18.40 0.43 16.08
C PHE A 34 -18.05 0.75 14.63
N LYS A 35 -17.55 1.94 14.36
CA LYS A 35 -17.12 2.35 13.03
C LYS A 35 -15.92 1.52 12.55
N VAL A 36 -14.91 1.31 13.40
CA VAL A 36 -13.75 0.44 13.11
C VAL A 36 -14.22 -0.97 12.79
N MET A 37 -15.11 -1.54 13.60
CA MET A 37 -15.67 -2.87 13.36
C MET A 37 -16.42 -2.92 12.02
N SER A 38 -17.21 -1.90 11.71
CA SER A 38 -17.94 -1.79 10.44
C SER A 38 -16.99 -1.78 9.23
N GLU A 39 -15.89 -1.03 9.31
CA GLU A 39 -14.90 -0.99 8.22
C GLU A 39 -14.18 -2.34 8.04
N PHE A 40 -13.89 -3.06 9.13
CA PHE A 40 -13.35 -4.41 9.05
C PHE A 40 -14.32 -5.38 8.38
N VAL A 41 -15.60 -5.35 8.79
CA VAL A 41 -16.63 -6.23 8.20
C VAL A 41 -16.79 -5.95 6.71
N GLU A 42 -16.96 -4.69 6.32
CA GLU A 42 -17.09 -4.32 4.91
C GLU A 42 -15.85 -4.70 4.09
N GLY A 43 -14.65 -4.41 4.62
CA GLY A 43 -13.38 -4.77 4.00
C GLY A 43 -13.25 -6.26 3.78
N PHE A 44 -13.54 -7.07 4.80
CA PHE A 44 -13.42 -8.51 4.71
C PHE A 44 -14.43 -9.13 3.75
N GLU A 45 -15.69 -8.70 3.80
CA GLU A 45 -16.73 -9.25 2.94
C GLU A 45 -16.53 -8.93 1.45
N LYS A 46 -16.11 -7.70 1.14
CA LYS A 46 -15.86 -7.29 -0.25
C LYS A 46 -14.60 -7.95 -0.80
N LEU A 47 -13.49 -7.87 -0.06
CA LEU A 47 -12.20 -8.34 -0.56
C LEU A 47 -12.07 -9.86 -0.57
N ALA A 48 -12.74 -10.60 0.31
CA ALA A 48 -12.73 -12.07 0.28
C ALA A 48 -13.35 -12.67 -0.99
N LYS A 49 -14.18 -11.91 -1.70
CA LYS A 49 -14.77 -12.31 -3.00
C LYS A 49 -13.86 -11.96 -4.17
N ILE A 50 -12.79 -11.22 -3.92
CA ILE A 50 -11.80 -10.85 -4.92
C ILE A 50 -10.73 -11.93 -4.91
N GLY A 51 -10.45 -12.48 -6.09
CA GLY A 51 -9.40 -13.50 -6.26
C GLY A 51 -7.99 -12.95 -5.92
N PRO A 52 -6.92 -13.72 -6.17
CA PRO A 52 -5.58 -13.32 -5.78
C PRO A 52 -5.23 -11.96 -6.39
N CYS A 53 -4.76 -11.04 -5.55
CA CYS A 53 -4.37 -9.70 -5.96
C CYS A 53 -2.95 -9.40 -5.53
N VAL A 54 -2.32 -8.44 -6.19
CA VAL A 54 -1.02 -7.88 -5.82
C VAL A 54 -1.21 -6.41 -5.51
N SER A 55 -0.66 -5.95 -4.39
CA SER A 55 -0.74 -4.56 -3.98
C SER A 55 0.38 -3.76 -4.64
N ILE A 56 0.03 -2.65 -5.29
CA ILE A 56 0.99 -1.73 -5.90
C ILE A 56 1.03 -0.43 -5.09
N PHE A 57 2.22 -0.07 -4.63
CA PHE A 57 2.49 1.16 -3.88
C PHE A 57 3.46 2.06 -4.63
N GLY A 58 3.35 3.38 -4.39
CA GLY A 58 4.29 4.37 -4.89
C GLY A 58 3.74 5.78 -4.75
N SER A 59 4.47 6.75 -5.29
CA SER A 59 4.15 8.16 -5.11
C SER A 59 2.80 8.56 -5.75
N ALA A 60 1.97 9.26 -4.96
CA ALA A 60 0.77 9.93 -5.45
C ALA A 60 1.07 11.11 -6.40
N ARG A 61 2.33 11.57 -6.44
CA ARG A 61 2.76 12.79 -7.14
C ARG A 61 3.42 12.52 -8.49
N THR A 62 3.61 11.25 -8.86
CA THR A 62 4.26 10.88 -10.11
C THR A 62 3.39 11.28 -11.31
N SER A 63 3.95 12.04 -12.25
CA SER A 63 3.25 12.43 -13.49
C SER A 63 2.98 11.24 -14.40
N ARG A 64 1.89 11.30 -15.18
CA ARG A 64 1.50 10.28 -16.17
C ARG A 64 2.56 10.02 -17.26
N ASP A 65 3.41 11.01 -17.53
CA ASP A 65 4.49 10.91 -18.53
C ASP A 65 5.79 10.40 -17.94
N HIS A 66 5.87 10.27 -16.61
CA HIS A 66 7.07 9.79 -15.93
C HIS A 66 7.28 8.30 -16.19
N PHE A 67 8.53 7.88 -16.34
CA PHE A 67 8.85 6.48 -16.66
C PHE A 67 8.31 5.49 -15.62
N HIS A 68 8.40 5.79 -14.32
CA HIS A 68 7.81 4.95 -13.27
C HIS A 68 6.28 4.83 -13.36
N TYR A 69 5.58 5.83 -13.88
CA TYR A 69 4.14 5.70 -14.10
C TYR A 69 3.88 4.62 -15.17
N LYS A 70 4.57 4.70 -16.31
CA LYS A 70 4.46 3.69 -17.38
C LYS A 70 4.89 2.30 -16.92
N MET A 71 5.93 2.25 -16.08
CA MET A 71 6.40 1.02 -15.43
C MET A 71 5.29 0.38 -14.57
N ALA A 72 4.64 1.16 -13.70
CA ALA A 72 3.53 0.66 -12.87
C ALA A 72 2.33 0.19 -13.71
N GLU A 73 1.99 0.92 -14.77
CA GLU A 73 0.93 0.55 -15.71
C GLU A 73 1.23 -0.79 -16.38
N GLU A 74 2.45 -0.99 -16.90
CA GLU A 74 2.86 -2.24 -17.56
C GLU A 74 2.99 -3.41 -16.56
N ILE A 75 3.49 -3.17 -15.35
CA ILE A 75 3.52 -4.21 -14.29
C ILE A 75 2.09 -4.68 -13.98
N ALA A 76 1.17 -3.74 -13.75
CA ALA A 76 -0.23 -4.06 -13.48
C ALA A 76 -0.88 -4.85 -14.62
N ALA A 77 -0.62 -4.46 -15.87
CA ALA A 77 -1.12 -5.17 -17.03
C ALA A 77 -0.60 -6.62 -17.08
N LYS A 78 0.70 -6.83 -16.84
CA LYS A 78 1.29 -8.18 -16.80
C LYS A 78 0.76 -9.01 -15.64
N LEU A 79 0.59 -8.43 -14.46
CA LEU A 79 -0.04 -9.11 -13.31
C LEU A 79 -1.43 -9.65 -13.68
N VAL A 80 -2.25 -8.84 -14.36
CA VAL A 80 -3.57 -9.28 -14.84
C VAL A 80 -3.49 -10.42 -15.84
N ARG A 81 -2.57 -10.35 -16.82
CA ARG A 81 -2.35 -11.43 -17.79
C ARG A 81 -1.93 -12.75 -17.13
N HIS A 82 -1.33 -12.68 -15.94
CA HIS A 82 -0.91 -13.83 -15.14
C HIS A 82 -1.98 -14.27 -14.12
N GLY A 83 -3.17 -13.67 -14.14
CA GLY A 83 -4.32 -14.08 -13.35
C GLY A 83 -4.49 -13.36 -12.01
N TYR A 84 -3.64 -12.37 -11.71
CA TYR A 84 -3.76 -11.56 -10.49
C TYR A 84 -4.64 -10.33 -10.73
N GLY A 85 -5.37 -9.91 -9.70
CA GLY A 85 -5.90 -8.54 -9.63
C GLY A 85 -4.86 -7.56 -9.10
N VAL A 86 -5.18 -6.27 -9.13
CA VAL A 86 -4.34 -5.21 -8.57
C VAL A 86 -5.11 -4.45 -7.49
N ILE A 87 -4.46 -4.28 -6.35
CA ILE A 87 -4.93 -3.43 -5.25
C ILE A 87 -4.01 -2.21 -5.18
N THR A 88 -4.59 -1.01 -5.08
CA THR A 88 -3.82 0.21 -4.81
C THR A 88 -4.52 1.05 -3.75
N GLY A 89 -3.88 2.15 -3.34
CA GLY A 89 -4.50 3.15 -2.49
C GLY A 89 -5.54 4.05 -3.17
N GLY A 90 -5.81 3.85 -4.47
CA GLY A 90 -6.85 4.50 -5.25
C GLY A 90 -6.67 5.99 -5.57
N GLY A 91 -5.57 6.59 -5.11
CA GLY A 91 -5.20 7.97 -5.43
C GLY A 91 -4.57 8.16 -6.83
N PRO A 92 -4.02 9.36 -7.10
CA PRO A 92 -3.31 9.67 -8.34
C PRO A 92 -1.91 9.04 -8.41
N GLY A 93 -1.16 9.35 -9.48
CA GLY A 93 0.23 8.93 -9.64
C GLY A 93 0.39 7.44 -9.84
N ILE A 94 1.32 6.80 -9.11
CA ILE A 94 1.59 5.37 -9.25
C ILE A 94 0.34 4.52 -8.94
N MET A 95 -0.48 4.94 -7.98
CA MET A 95 -1.72 4.23 -7.65
C MET A 95 -2.68 4.23 -8.83
N GLU A 96 -2.85 5.38 -9.49
CA GLU A 96 -3.64 5.47 -10.72
C GLU A 96 -3.06 4.61 -11.84
N ALA A 97 -1.73 4.62 -12.02
CA ALA A 97 -1.07 3.80 -13.03
C ALA A 97 -1.34 2.29 -12.83
N GLY A 98 -1.25 1.82 -11.59
CA GLY A 98 -1.55 0.44 -11.24
C GLY A 98 -3.01 0.07 -11.53
N ASN A 99 -3.97 0.91 -11.11
CA ASN A 99 -5.37 0.68 -11.43
C ASN A 99 -5.65 0.73 -12.94
N LYS A 100 -5.03 1.68 -13.65
CA LYS A 100 -5.17 1.85 -15.11
C LYS A 100 -4.70 0.61 -15.86
N GLY A 101 -3.50 0.12 -15.56
CA GLY A 101 -2.96 -1.08 -16.21
C GLY A 101 -3.85 -2.30 -16.00
N ALA A 102 -4.35 -2.48 -14.77
CA ALA A 102 -5.25 -3.60 -14.47
C ALA A 102 -6.61 -3.48 -15.18
N HIS A 103 -7.19 -2.28 -15.18
CA HIS A 103 -8.49 -2.02 -15.80
C HIS A 103 -8.45 -2.19 -17.33
N LEU A 104 -7.40 -1.70 -17.98
CA LEU A 104 -7.26 -1.80 -19.44
C LEU A 104 -7.06 -3.24 -19.92
N GLU A 105 -6.50 -4.12 -19.09
CA GLU A 105 -6.41 -5.56 -19.36
C GLU A 105 -7.67 -6.34 -18.96
N GLY A 106 -8.74 -5.66 -18.49
CA GLY A 106 -9.98 -6.31 -18.06
C GLY A 106 -9.85 -7.12 -16.76
N GLY A 107 -8.81 -6.87 -15.98
CA GLY A 107 -8.57 -7.50 -14.68
C GLY A 107 -9.31 -6.79 -13.55
N LYS A 108 -9.17 -7.35 -12.34
CA LYS A 108 -9.74 -6.75 -11.12
C LYS A 108 -8.90 -5.53 -10.72
N SER A 109 -9.52 -4.36 -10.69
CA SER A 109 -8.88 -3.11 -10.26
C SER A 109 -9.51 -2.60 -8.96
N VAL A 110 -8.80 -2.76 -7.84
CA VAL A 110 -9.28 -2.44 -6.48
C VAL A 110 -8.64 -1.14 -5.99
N GLY A 111 -9.45 -0.30 -5.35
CA GLY A 111 -9.00 0.94 -4.71
C GLY A 111 -9.38 0.95 -3.24
N LEU A 112 -8.37 0.97 -2.37
CA LEU A 112 -8.54 1.17 -0.93
C LEU A 112 -8.23 2.63 -0.60
N ASN A 113 -9.24 3.49 -0.65
CA ASN A 113 -9.12 4.91 -0.37
C ASN A 113 -9.09 5.20 1.12
N ILE A 114 -8.52 6.34 1.49
CA ILE A 114 -8.57 6.88 2.86
C ILE A 114 -9.16 8.28 2.82
N VAL A 115 -10.03 8.61 3.78
CA VAL A 115 -10.60 9.95 3.93
C VAL A 115 -9.49 10.88 4.41
N LEU A 116 -9.11 11.83 3.56
CA LEU A 116 -8.17 12.89 3.90
C LEU A 116 -8.85 14.26 3.79
N PRO A 117 -8.45 15.23 4.63
CA PRO A 117 -9.05 16.57 4.60
C PRO A 117 -8.74 17.38 3.32
N PHE A 118 -7.79 16.97 2.48
CA PHE A 118 -7.34 17.77 1.31
C PHE A 118 -7.15 16.97 0.00
N GLU A 119 -7.32 15.65 -0.01
CA GLU A 119 -7.23 14.82 -1.22
C GLU A 119 -8.56 14.10 -1.44
N GLN A 120 -9.28 14.46 -2.51
CA GLN A 120 -10.66 14.01 -2.70
C GLN A 120 -10.98 13.57 -4.14
N PHE A 121 -10.10 12.81 -4.79
CA PHE A 121 -10.50 12.11 -6.02
C PHE A 121 -9.91 10.71 -6.07
N ASN A 122 -10.79 9.70 -6.05
CA ASN A 122 -10.43 8.36 -6.50
C ASN A 122 -10.14 8.43 -8.00
N ASN A 123 -9.14 7.67 -8.46
CA ASN A 123 -8.93 7.58 -9.89
C ASN A 123 -10.09 6.83 -10.58
N ILE A 124 -10.23 7.06 -11.89
CA ILE A 124 -11.37 6.58 -12.69
C ILE A 124 -11.25 5.11 -13.13
N TYR A 125 -10.11 4.48 -12.87
CA TYR A 125 -9.80 3.11 -13.32
C TYR A 125 -10.09 2.05 -12.26
N ILE A 126 -10.59 2.46 -11.10
CA ILE A 126 -11.05 1.53 -10.06
C ILE A 126 -12.42 0.99 -10.47
N ASP A 127 -12.61 -0.32 -10.33
CA ASP A 127 -13.91 -0.92 -10.60
C ASP A 127 -14.93 -0.40 -9.58
N ARG A 128 -16.12 -0.03 -10.06
CA ARG A 128 -17.16 0.61 -9.22
C ARG A 128 -17.55 -0.22 -8.00
N ASP A 129 -17.53 -1.54 -8.12
CA ASP A 129 -17.85 -2.50 -7.05
C ASP A 129 -16.66 -2.83 -6.14
N LYS A 130 -15.45 -2.32 -6.44
CA LYS A 130 -14.18 -2.61 -5.74
C LYS A 130 -13.50 -1.35 -5.20
N LEU A 131 -14.26 -0.29 -5.03
CA LEU A 131 -13.85 0.90 -4.28
C LEU A 131 -14.30 0.76 -2.82
N LEU A 132 -13.33 0.83 -1.90
CA LEU A 132 -13.57 0.91 -0.47
C LEU A 132 -12.94 2.20 0.06
N THR A 133 -13.64 2.90 0.95
CA THR A 133 -13.17 4.14 1.55
C THR A 133 -13.13 3.96 3.06
N PHE A 134 -11.95 4.16 3.64
CA PHE A 134 -11.69 4.00 5.06
C PHE A 134 -11.53 5.36 5.75
N ASP A 135 -11.98 5.47 6.99
CA ASP A 135 -11.67 6.59 7.87
C ASP A 135 -10.39 6.30 8.70
N TYR A 136 -10.06 5.02 8.92
CA TYR A 136 -8.94 4.61 9.76
C TYR A 136 -7.80 3.94 8.96
N PHE A 137 -6.61 4.53 9.04
CA PHE A 137 -5.41 4.00 8.36
C PHE A 137 -5.09 2.55 8.71
N PHE A 138 -5.19 2.18 9.99
CA PHE A 138 -4.82 0.82 10.42
C PHE A 138 -5.78 -0.24 9.87
N VAL A 139 -7.07 0.07 9.67
CA VAL A 139 -8.01 -0.87 9.06
C VAL A 139 -7.63 -1.08 7.59
N ARG A 140 -7.36 0.00 6.88
CA ARG A 140 -6.90 -0.01 5.48
C ARG A 140 -5.62 -0.82 5.30
N LYS A 141 -4.63 -0.65 6.19
CA LYS A 141 -3.35 -1.39 6.19
C LYS A 141 -3.55 -2.90 6.31
N VAL A 142 -4.44 -3.33 7.22
CA VAL A 142 -4.79 -4.75 7.34
C VAL A 142 -5.33 -5.30 6.03
N MET A 143 -6.15 -4.54 5.30
CA MET A 143 -6.70 -4.97 4.01
C MET A 143 -5.62 -5.15 2.93
N PHE A 144 -4.62 -4.26 2.87
CA PHE A 144 -3.50 -4.39 1.96
C PHE A 144 -2.69 -5.67 2.20
N VAL A 145 -2.44 -6.00 3.47
CA VAL A 145 -1.64 -7.18 3.83
C VAL A 145 -2.45 -8.46 3.66
N LYS A 146 -3.70 -8.49 4.17
CA LYS A 146 -4.54 -9.69 4.19
C LYS A 146 -4.88 -10.24 2.80
N TYR A 147 -5.25 -9.35 1.88
CA TYR A 147 -5.78 -9.74 0.56
C TYR A 147 -4.78 -9.63 -0.58
N SER A 148 -3.52 -9.31 -0.26
CA SER A 148 -2.45 -9.30 -1.24
C SER A 148 -1.61 -10.57 -1.18
N GLN A 149 -1.18 -11.01 -2.36
CA GLN A 149 -0.25 -12.11 -2.57
C GLN A 149 1.18 -11.58 -2.81
N GLY A 150 1.36 -10.28 -2.90
CA GLY A 150 2.66 -9.71 -3.23
C GLY A 150 2.62 -8.20 -3.18
N PHE A 151 3.72 -7.57 -2.80
CA PHE A 151 3.84 -6.13 -2.87
C PHE A 151 4.75 -5.76 -4.04
N VAL A 152 4.31 -4.84 -4.88
CA VAL A 152 5.18 -4.15 -5.84
C VAL A 152 5.28 -2.70 -5.38
N VAL A 153 6.49 -2.29 -5.01
CA VAL A 153 6.78 -1.00 -4.41
C VAL A 153 7.62 -0.19 -5.40
N LEU A 154 6.98 0.79 -6.02
CA LEU A 154 7.64 1.77 -6.88
C LEU A 154 8.09 2.99 -6.07
N PRO A 155 8.92 3.87 -6.64
CA PRO A 155 9.40 5.07 -5.95
C PRO A 155 8.30 5.94 -5.39
N GLY A 156 8.49 6.32 -4.13
CA GLY A 156 7.43 6.81 -3.26
C GLY A 156 7.86 7.88 -2.26
N GLY A 157 6.96 8.21 -1.35
CA GLY A 157 7.23 9.07 -0.20
C GLY A 157 6.98 8.32 1.10
N PHE A 158 6.63 9.05 2.16
CA PHE A 158 6.39 8.45 3.48
C PHE A 158 5.31 7.37 3.49
N GLY A 159 4.18 7.56 2.80
CA GLY A 159 3.15 6.53 2.75
C GLY A 159 3.62 5.23 2.08
N THR A 160 4.51 5.31 1.09
CA THR A 160 5.09 4.12 0.45
C THR A 160 6.09 3.43 1.38
N MET A 161 6.90 4.21 2.11
CA MET A 161 7.85 3.66 3.08
C MET A 161 7.14 3.01 4.27
N ASP A 162 6.04 3.60 4.72
CA ASP A 162 5.20 3.07 5.80
C ASP A 162 4.71 1.66 5.47
N GLU A 163 4.08 1.47 4.30
CA GLU A 163 3.61 0.15 3.84
C GLU A 163 4.75 -0.84 3.59
N PHE A 164 5.90 -0.36 3.07
CA PHE A 164 7.07 -1.21 2.85
C PHE A 164 7.64 -1.76 4.16
N PHE A 165 7.93 -0.88 5.14
CA PHE A 165 8.50 -1.30 6.41
C PHE A 165 7.50 -2.08 7.27
N GLU A 166 6.20 -1.76 7.20
CA GLU A 166 5.18 -2.55 7.88
C GLU A 166 5.15 -4.00 7.39
N ALA A 167 5.18 -4.22 6.07
CA ALA A 167 5.25 -5.57 5.51
C ALA A 167 6.51 -6.33 5.97
N LEU A 168 7.67 -5.67 5.93
CA LEU A 168 8.92 -6.27 6.42
C LEU A 168 8.82 -6.69 7.89
N THR A 169 8.36 -5.79 8.76
CA THR A 169 8.21 -6.09 10.18
C THR A 169 7.21 -7.22 10.43
N LEU A 170 6.08 -7.25 9.72
CA LEU A 170 5.08 -8.32 9.88
C LEU A 170 5.62 -9.69 9.46
N ILE A 171 6.40 -9.77 8.37
CA ILE A 171 7.02 -11.02 7.92
C ILE A 171 8.15 -11.42 8.87
N GLN A 172 9.06 -10.50 9.19
CA GLN A 172 10.18 -10.73 10.11
C GLN A 172 9.71 -11.28 11.47
N THR A 173 8.59 -10.76 11.99
CA THR A 173 8.02 -11.18 13.28
C THR A 173 7.10 -12.39 13.18
N ASN A 174 6.98 -13.03 12.00
CA ASN A 174 6.09 -14.15 11.71
C ASN A 174 4.62 -13.87 12.09
N LYS A 175 4.18 -12.61 12.05
CA LYS A 175 2.77 -12.25 12.22
C LYS A 175 1.95 -12.56 10.98
N ILE A 176 2.62 -12.62 9.82
CA ILE A 176 2.07 -13.12 8.57
C ILE A 176 3.02 -14.10 7.91
N GLY A 177 2.49 -14.90 6.99
CA GLY A 177 3.32 -15.71 6.10
C GLY A 177 4.18 -14.83 5.18
N ARG A 178 5.33 -15.34 4.79
CA ARG A 178 6.18 -14.68 3.79
C ARG A 178 5.44 -14.61 2.45
N PHE A 179 5.51 -13.45 1.81
CA PHE A 179 5.06 -13.22 0.44
C PHE A 179 6.09 -12.35 -0.29
N PRO A 180 6.13 -12.33 -1.63
CA PRO A 180 7.11 -11.58 -2.39
C PRO A 180 6.92 -10.06 -2.25
N ILE A 181 7.98 -9.36 -1.84
CA ILE A 181 8.06 -7.88 -1.86
C ILE A 181 9.05 -7.47 -2.95
N VAL A 182 8.58 -6.73 -3.94
CA VAL A 182 9.33 -6.33 -5.13
C VAL A 182 9.55 -4.82 -5.12
N LEU A 183 10.80 -4.39 -5.05
CA LEU A 183 11.20 -2.98 -5.16
C LEU A 183 11.55 -2.66 -6.61
N VAL A 184 10.92 -1.65 -7.19
CA VAL A 184 11.14 -1.29 -8.61
C VAL A 184 12.05 -0.07 -8.71
N GLY A 185 13.10 -0.17 -9.53
CA GLY A 185 14.02 0.93 -9.86
C GLY A 185 15.13 1.10 -8.82
N LYS A 186 16.23 0.36 -8.99
CA LYS A 186 17.38 0.28 -8.09
C LYS A 186 17.93 1.63 -7.69
N ASN A 187 18.08 2.56 -8.65
CA ASN A 187 18.67 3.87 -8.37
C ASN A 187 17.97 4.61 -7.22
N TYR A 188 16.64 4.52 -7.15
CA TYR A 188 15.87 5.14 -6.07
C TYR A 188 16.11 4.45 -4.72
N TRP A 189 16.20 3.12 -4.70
CA TRP A 189 16.30 2.32 -3.47
C TRP A 189 17.71 2.21 -2.92
N THR A 190 18.75 2.36 -3.75
CA THR A 190 20.17 2.16 -3.37
C THR A 190 20.53 2.88 -2.07
N GLY A 191 20.24 4.17 -1.95
CA GLY A 191 20.61 4.95 -0.75
C GLY A 191 19.97 4.44 0.55
N LEU A 192 18.72 3.99 0.49
CA LEU A 192 18.04 3.41 1.64
C LEU A 192 18.64 2.04 2.00
N LEU A 193 18.86 1.19 1.00
CA LEU A 193 19.37 -0.16 1.21
C LEU A 193 20.81 -0.16 1.69
N ASP A 194 21.63 0.79 1.23
CA ASP A 194 22.98 1.00 1.73
C ASP A 194 22.95 1.40 3.21
N TRP A 195 22.01 2.26 3.63
CA TRP A 195 21.85 2.59 5.04
C TRP A 195 21.35 1.39 5.88
N ILE A 196 20.40 0.62 5.36
CA ILE A 196 19.94 -0.61 6.04
C ILE A 196 21.12 -1.57 6.25
N LYS A 197 21.97 -1.77 5.24
CA LYS A 197 23.15 -2.65 5.34
C LYS A 197 24.22 -2.08 6.26
N ASN A 198 24.68 -0.87 5.97
CA ASN A 198 25.86 -0.28 6.61
C ASN A 198 25.54 0.35 7.97
N THR A 199 24.29 0.34 8.42
CA THR A 199 23.91 0.90 9.72
C THR A 199 23.01 -0.05 10.49
N ILE A 200 21.85 -0.45 9.94
CA ILE A 200 20.93 -1.30 10.70
C ILE A 200 21.52 -2.71 10.89
N LEU A 201 21.99 -3.35 9.81
CA LEU A 201 22.57 -4.68 9.87
C LEU A 201 23.92 -4.67 10.59
N GLU A 202 24.82 -3.73 10.27
CA GLU A 202 26.12 -3.63 10.96
C GLU A 202 26.00 -3.45 12.49
N ASN A 203 24.94 -2.81 12.97
CA ASN A 203 24.68 -2.64 14.40
C ASN A 203 23.81 -3.77 15.00
N ASN A 204 23.54 -4.85 14.25
CA ASN A 204 22.73 -6.00 14.66
C ASN A 204 21.29 -5.65 15.06
N TYR A 205 20.68 -4.67 14.40
CA TYR A 205 19.25 -4.35 14.61
C TYR A 205 18.32 -5.20 13.74
N ILE A 206 18.87 -5.89 12.73
CA ILE A 206 18.22 -6.91 11.90
C ILE A 206 19.20 -8.07 11.64
N ASN A 207 18.70 -9.20 11.14
CA ASN A 207 19.51 -10.32 10.68
C ASN A 207 19.85 -10.18 9.20
N GLU A 208 20.91 -10.86 8.74
CA GLU A 208 21.29 -10.85 7.31
C GLU A 208 20.17 -11.42 6.42
N GLU A 209 19.47 -12.46 6.90
CA GLU A 209 18.33 -13.09 6.22
C GLU A 209 17.15 -12.12 6.00
N ASP A 210 17.03 -11.05 6.81
CA ASP A 210 15.96 -10.06 6.64
C ASP A 210 16.12 -9.26 5.33
N LEU A 211 17.34 -9.21 4.78
CA LEU A 211 17.59 -8.61 3.47
C LEU A 211 17.05 -9.46 2.31
N GLU A 212 16.71 -10.72 2.55
CA GLU A 212 16.10 -11.60 1.54
C GLU A 212 14.58 -11.41 1.44
N LEU A 213 13.98 -10.62 2.35
CA LEU A 213 12.52 -10.39 2.38
C LEU A 213 12.01 -9.60 1.17
N PHE A 214 12.90 -8.91 0.45
CA PHE A 214 12.56 -8.13 -0.73
C PHE A 214 13.53 -8.38 -1.89
N THR A 215 13.09 -8.10 -3.11
CA THR A 215 13.91 -8.22 -4.33
C THR A 215 13.81 -6.93 -5.12
N ILE A 216 14.93 -6.47 -5.67
CA ILE A 216 14.97 -5.28 -6.53
C ILE A 216 14.92 -5.71 -7.99
N VAL A 217 14.12 -5.02 -8.79
CA VAL A 217 13.95 -5.27 -10.23
C VAL A 217 14.02 -3.97 -11.03
N GLU A 218 14.38 -4.07 -12.31
CA GLU A 218 14.47 -2.91 -13.22
C GLU A 218 13.34 -2.85 -14.25
N ASP A 219 12.66 -3.97 -14.51
CA ASP A 219 11.63 -4.03 -15.54
C ASP A 219 10.35 -4.78 -15.12
N PRO A 220 9.23 -4.61 -15.87
CA PRO A 220 7.95 -5.17 -15.49
C PRO A 220 7.90 -6.70 -15.52
N THR A 221 8.68 -7.32 -16.40
CA THR A 221 8.70 -8.78 -16.56
C THR A 221 9.41 -9.42 -15.37
N GLU A 222 10.52 -8.86 -14.93
CA GLU A 222 11.20 -9.29 -13.70
C GLU A 222 10.27 -9.16 -12.48
N ALA A 223 9.52 -8.06 -12.36
CA ALA A 223 8.60 -7.86 -11.23
C ALA A 223 7.56 -8.98 -11.10
N VAL A 224 6.91 -9.34 -12.22
CA VAL A 224 5.91 -10.42 -12.24
C VAL A 224 6.56 -11.79 -12.05
N LYS A 225 7.74 -11.99 -12.64
CA LYS A 225 8.49 -13.24 -12.48
C LYS A 225 8.83 -13.54 -11.02
N VAL A 226 9.20 -12.54 -10.21
CA VAL A 226 9.46 -12.73 -8.78
C VAL A 226 8.23 -13.27 -8.05
N ILE A 227 7.04 -12.76 -8.40
CA ILE A 227 5.78 -13.18 -7.78
C ILE A 227 5.42 -14.61 -8.22
N ASP A 228 5.51 -14.90 -9.52
CA ASP A 228 5.24 -16.24 -10.04
C ASP A 228 6.21 -17.29 -9.54
N ASP A 229 7.51 -17.00 -9.50
CA ASP A 229 8.52 -17.91 -9.00
C ASP A 229 8.26 -18.28 -7.54
N PHE A 230 7.73 -17.34 -6.74
CA PHE A 230 7.30 -17.60 -5.37
C PHE A 230 6.11 -18.58 -5.34
N TYR A 231 5.04 -18.29 -6.08
CA TYR A 231 3.82 -19.14 -6.08
C TYR A 231 3.91 -20.41 -6.94
N SER A 232 4.99 -20.59 -7.70
CA SER A 232 5.32 -21.89 -8.30
C SER A 232 5.75 -22.92 -7.24
N LYS A 233 6.25 -22.45 -6.09
CA LYS A 233 6.73 -23.27 -4.98
C LYS A 233 5.74 -23.37 -3.83
N TYR A 234 4.82 -22.40 -3.71
CA TYR A 234 3.89 -22.26 -2.58
C TYR A 234 2.45 -22.06 -3.08
N LEU A 235 1.46 -22.57 -2.35
CA LEU A 235 0.04 -22.43 -2.69
C LEU A 235 -0.43 -20.98 -2.48
N LEU A 236 -1.31 -20.49 -3.37
CA LEU A 236 -2.01 -19.21 -3.22
C LEU A 236 -3.07 -19.32 -2.12
N SER A 237 -2.93 -18.52 -1.06
CA SER A 237 -3.94 -18.35 -0.02
C SER A 237 -3.91 -16.91 0.51
N PRO A 238 -5.05 -16.34 0.96
CA PRO A 238 -5.04 -15.09 1.71
C PRO A 238 -4.08 -15.14 2.90
N ASN A 239 -3.48 -14.01 3.27
CA ASN A 239 -2.68 -13.92 4.49
C ASN A 239 -3.65 -13.88 5.69
N PHE A 240 -3.34 -14.60 6.77
CA PHE A 240 -4.21 -14.88 7.94
C PHE A 240 -5.30 -15.94 7.74
#